data_AF-A0A529SRC0-F1
#
_entry.id   AF-A0A529SRC0-F1
#
_cell.length_a   1.000
_cell.length_b   1.000
_cell.length_c   1.000
_cell.angle_alpha   90.00
_cell.angle_beta   90.00
_cell.angle_gamma   90.00
#
_symmetry.space_group_name_H-M   'P 1'
#
loop_
_entity.id
_entity.type
_entity.pdbx_description
1 polymer ?
#
loop_
_entity_poly.entity_id
_entity_poly.type
_entity_poly.pdbx_seq_one_letter_code
_entity_poly.pdbx_strand_id
1 'polypeptide(L)'
;ETLFDRAGVPVFQVIVATTRREVWENNQRGLAPADLAMHVVLPELDGRILAGAISFKGEIETDPALAFRAFANRPEMDRVAQVAKRIAAFIRLQRTKRAERNLAILIPDYPSAPGRTGYAVGLDVPSSVLAMLHDLKEQGYAVEGIPQSPRALLDALEVGRHELSSEDYLRLSAELPEGAHNAVRAAWGSAEDQIGLREAPLSVLPDISPSRGEIIP
;
A
#
# COMPACT_ATOMS: atom_id res chain seq x y z
N GLU A 1 -25.64 9.02 9.14
CA GLU A 1 -24.64 9.96 9.68
C GLU A 1 -24.17 9.41 11.02
N THR A 2 -22.90 9.00 11.11
CA THR A 2 -22.28 8.49 12.33
C THR A 2 -21.92 9.65 13.26
N LEU A 3 -21.63 9.35 14.54
CA LEU A 3 -21.13 10.36 15.48
C LEU A 3 -19.85 11.05 14.98
N PHE A 4 -19.04 10.34 14.19
CA PHE A 4 -17.73 10.83 13.73
C PHE A 4 -17.82 11.70 12.48
N ASP A 5 -18.86 11.54 11.65
CA ASP A 5 -19.09 12.37 10.45
C ASP A 5 -19.17 13.85 10.84
N ARG A 6 -19.79 14.14 11.99
CA ARG A 6 -19.94 15.48 12.55
C ARG A 6 -18.63 16.13 12.98
N ALA A 7 -17.61 15.33 13.28
CA ALA A 7 -16.32 15.84 13.73
C ALA A 7 -15.42 16.26 12.56
N GLY A 8 -15.71 15.82 11.32
CA GLY A 8 -14.93 16.16 10.13
C GLY A 8 -13.48 15.67 10.18
N VAL A 9 -13.19 14.65 10.99
CA VAL A 9 -11.83 14.11 11.16
C VAL A 9 -11.75 12.65 10.68
N PRO A 10 -10.60 12.20 10.14
CA PRO A 10 -10.39 10.80 9.81
C PRO A 10 -10.45 9.93 11.07
N VAL A 11 -11.20 8.83 10.99
CA VAL A 11 -11.25 7.81 12.06
C VAL A 11 -10.48 6.58 11.61
N PHE A 12 -9.50 6.16 12.42
CA PHE A 12 -8.68 4.99 12.14
C PHE A 12 -9.17 3.78 12.92
N GLN A 13 -9.33 2.65 12.20
CA GLN A 13 -9.60 1.36 12.81
C GLN A 13 -8.27 0.65 13.09
N VAL A 14 -7.99 0.45 14.38
CA VAL A 14 -6.81 -0.29 14.86
C VAL A 14 -7.28 -1.64 15.39
N ILE A 15 -6.65 -2.73 14.95
CA ILE A 15 -7.11 -4.09 15.25
C ILE A 15 -6.43 -4.58 16.53
N VAL A 16 -7.28 -4.93 17.49
CA VAL A 16 -6.94 -5.52 18.78
C VAL A 16 -7.39 -6.98 18.69
N ALA A 17 -6.61 -7.80 17.99
CA ALA A 17 -7.07 -9.10 17.50
C ALA A 17 -7.34 -10.10 18.63
N THR A 18 -8.43 -10.86 18.48
CA THR A 18 -8.69 -12.02 19.34
C THR A 18 -8.00 -13.29 18.83
N THR A 19 -7.51 -13.26 17.59
CA THR A 19 -6.67 -14.29 16.97
C THR A 19 -5.37 -14.48 17.76
N ARG A 20 -4.91 -15.72 17.92
CA ARG A 20 -3.61 -16.03 18.55
C ARG A 20 -2.45 -15.56 17.68
N ARG A 21 -1.38 -15.09 18.30
CA ARG A 21 -0.18 -14.57 17.59
C ARG A 21 0.44 -15.61 16.64
N GLU A 22 0.56 -16.86 17.06
CA GLU A 22 1.10 -17.95 16.23
C GLU A 22 0.20 -18.28 15.03
N VAL A 23 -1.12 -18.24 15.23
CA VAL A 23 -2.09 -18.50 14.16
C VAL A 23 -2.02 -17.40 13.12
N TRP A 24 -1.91 -16.14 13.52
CA TRP A 24 -1.80 -15.01 12.61
C TRP A 24 -0.53 -15.06 11.74
N GLU A 25 0.61 -15.45 12.30
CA GLU A 25 1.88 -15.50 11.57
C GLU A 25 1.97 -16.66 10.59
N ASN A 26 1.42 -17.81 10.93
CA ASN A 26 1.49 -19.00 10.08
C ASN A 26 0.33 -19.09 9.07
N ASN A 27 -0.71 -18.28 9.24
CA ASN A 27 -1.88 -18.28 8.36
C ASN A 27 -1.75 -17.19 7.29
N GLN A 28 -1.71 -17.59 6.01
CA GLN A 28 -1.68 -16.66 4.89
C GLN A 28 -2.90 -15.71 4.84
N ARG A 29 -4.04 -16.10 5.44
CA ARG A 29 -5.23 -15.24 5.55
C ARG A 29 -5.12 -14.21 6.69
N GLY A 30 -4.10 -14.33 7.54
CA GLY A 30 -3.89 -13.48 8.71
C GLY A 30 -4.94 -13.72 9.80
N LEU A 31 -5.89 -12.79 9.92
CA LEU A 31 -6.89 -12.78 11.00
C LEU A 31 -7.94 -13.89 10.86
N ALA A 32 -8.48 -14.34 11.99
CA ALA A 32 -9.62 -15.25 12.00
C ALA A 32 -10.89 -14.57 11.42
N PRO A 33 -11.84 -15.34 10.86
CA PRO A 33 -13.05 -14.78 10.24
C PRO A 33 -13.86 -13.83 11.15
N ALA A 34 -13.93 -14.13 12.45
CA ALA A 34 -14.60 -13.26 13.41
C ALA A 34 -13.89 -11.90 13.57
N ASP A 35 -12.55 -11.89 13.64
CA ASP A 35 -11.77 -10.66 13.70
C ASP A 35 -11.88 -9.86 12.39
N LEU A 36 -11.91 -10.53 11.22
CA LEU A 36 -12.13 -9.85 9.94
C LEU A 36 -13.50 -9.18 9.90
N ALA A 37 -14.56 -9.87 10.33
CA ALA A 37 -15.89 -9.27 10.38
C ALA A 37 -15.94 -8.06 11.32
N MET A 38 -15.40 -8.21 12.54
CA MET A 38 -15.51 -7.20 13.60
C MET A 38 -14.57 -6.01 13.44
N HIS A 39 -13.38 -6.22 12.85
CA HIS A 39 -12.33 -5.21 12.79
C HIS A 39 -12.02 -4.70 11.39
N VAL A 40 -12.55 -5.32 10.34
CA VAL A 40 -12.36 -4.88 8.94
C VAL A 40 -13.71 -4.54 8.32
N VAL A 41 -14.58 -5.53 8.14
CA VAL A 41 -15.82 -5.35 7.35
C VAL A 41 -16.77 -4.33 7.98
N LEU A 42 -17.15 -4.51 9.26
CA LEU A 42 -18.08 -3.58 9.92
C LEU A 42 -17.48 -2.15 10.03
N PRO A 43 -16.22 -1.97 10.44
CA PRO A 43 -15.59 -0.64 10.43
C PRO A 43 -15.45 0.01 9.06
N GLU A 44 -15.24 -0.75 7.98
CA GLU A 44 -15.21 -0.20 6.61
C GLU A 44 -16.58 0.33 6.19
N LEU A 45 -17.67 -0.36 6.55
CA LEU A 45 -19.04 0.13 6.34
C LEU A 45 -19.32 1.42 7.15
N ASP A 46 -18.68 1.58 8.31
CA ASP A 46 -18.70 2.81 9.10
C ASP A 46 -17.83 3.94 8.50
N GLY A 47 -17.11 3.70 7.39
CA GLY A 47 -16.21 4.68 6.77
C GLY A 47 -14.86 4.85 7.48
N ARG A 48 -14.46 3.92 8.35
CA ARG A 48 -13.17 4.00 9.07
C ARG A 48 -12.01 3.55 8.20
N ILE A 49 -10.86 4.20 8.36
CA ILE A 49 -9.63 3.88 7.64
C ILE A 49 -8.89 2.78 8.40
N LEU A 50 -8.68 1.63 7.76
CA LEU A 50 -7.93 0.54 8.39
C LEU A 50 -6.45 0.93 8.61
N ALA A 51 -6.02 0.93 9.87
CA ALA A 51 -4.64 1.25 10.23
C ALA A 51 -3.73 0.02 10.31
N GLY A 52 -4.27 -1.12 10.77
CA GLY A 52 -3.54 -2.38 10.93
C GLY A 52 -3.77 -3.03 12.29
N ALA A 53 -3.24 -4.25 12.47
CA ALA A 53 -3.31 -4.99 13.73
C ALA A 53 -2.10 -4.73 14.62
N ILE A 54 -2.33 -4.39 15.88
CA ILE A 54 -1.28 -3.98 16.83
C ILE A 54 -1.05 -4.97 17.96
N SER A 55 -1.90 -5.99 18.09
CA SER A 55 -1.88 -6.90 19.23
C SER A 55 -2.64 -8.17 18.91
N PHE A 56 -2.19 -9.28 19.50
CA PHE A 56 -2.76 -10.61 19.32
C PHE A 56 -2.88 -11.34 20.65
N LYS A 57 -3.77 -12.34 20.72
CA LYS A 57 -3.86 -13.22 21.89
C LYS A 57 -2.59 -14.05 22.04
N GLY A 58 -2.03 -14.05 23.25
CA GLY A 58 -0.87 -14.85 23.61
C GLY A 58 -0.91 -15.23 25.09
N GLU A 59 -0.11 -16.22 25.45
CA GLU A 59 0.04 -16.62 26.84
C GLU A 59 0.72 -15.51 27.66
N ILE A 60 0.24 -15.32 28.89
CA ILE A 60 0.96 -14.53 29.90
C ILE A 60 1.74 -15.46 30.83
N GLU A 61 2.65 -14.88 31.61
CA GLU A 61 3.39 -15.63 32.63
C GLU A 61 2.41 -16.31 33.60
N THR A 62 2.75 -17.54 33.98
CA THR A 62 1.95 -18.31 34.94
C THR A 62 1.94 -17.59 36.28
N ASP A 63 0.75 -17.35 36.82
CA ASP A 63 0.63 -16.83 38.18
C ASP A 63 1.06 -17.94 39.17
N PRO A 64 2.13 -17.75 39.97
CA PRO A 64 2.63 -18.78 40.88
C PRO A 64 1.63 -19.16 41.98
N ALA A 65 0.73 -18.25 42.36
CA ALA A 65 -0.28 -18.49 43.39
C ALA A 65 -1.50 -19.25 42.85
N LEU A 66 -1.83 -19.06 41.57
CA LEU A 66 -2.99 -19.70 40.94
C LEU A 66 -2.64 -20.98 40.18
N ALA A 67 -1.35 -21.24 39.93
CA ALA A 67 -0.87 -22.30 39.03
C ALA A 67 -1.59 -22.30 37.67
N PHE A 68 -2.03 -21.12 37.22
CA PHE A 68 -2.87 -20.92 36.04
C PHE A 68 -2.16 -20.03 35.04
N ARG A 69 -2.31 -20.37 33.75
CA ARG A 69 -1.78 -19.59 32.63
C ARG A 69 -2.94 -18.99 31.84
N ALA A 70 -3.05 -17.67 31.86
CA ALA A 70 -4.11 -16.95 31.14
C ALA A 70 -3.69 -16.58 29.71
N PHE A 71 -4.67 -16.20 28.90
CA PHE A 71 -4.45 -15.58 27.60
C PHE A 71 -4.84 -14.11 27.65
N ALA A 72 -3.85 -13.24 27.50
CA ALA A 72 -4.07 -11.81 27.36
C ALA A 72 -3.75 -11.36 25.93
N ASN A 73 -4.19 -10.14 25.61
CA ASN A 73 -3.80 -9.53 24.36
C ASN A 73 -2.44 -8.86 24.55
N ARG A 74 -1.46 -9.22 23.71
CA ARG A 74 -0.09 -8.70 23.79
C ARG A 74 0.20 -7.78 22.61
N PRO A 75 0.76 -6.58 22.84
CA PRO A 75 1.13 -5.70 21.75
C PRO A 75 2.27 -6.30 20.94
N GLU A 76 2.22 -6.07 19.63
CA GLU A 76 3.26 -6.42 18.67
C GLU A 76 3.93 -5.10 18.23
N MET A 77 5.15 -4.87 18.71
CA MET A 77 5.72 -3.53 18.80
C MET A 77 6.06 -2.91 17.44
N ASP A 78 6.51 -3.71 16.47
CA ASP A 78 6.74 -3.25 15.10
C ASP A 78 5.42 -2.78 14.45
N ARG A 79 4.31 -3.47 14.74
CA ARG A 79 2.98 -3.09 14.25
C ARG A 79 2.40 -1.87 14.93
N VAL A 80 2.60 -1.73 16.25
CA VAL A 80 2.28 -0.49 16.97
C VAL A 80 3.01 0.68 16.33
N ALA A 81 4.31 0.54 16.07
CA ALA A 81 5.12 1.56 15.42
C ALA A 81 4.64 1.88 14.00
N GLN A 82 4.28 0.86 13.21
CA GLN A 82 3.73 1.03 11.86
C GLN A 82 2.42 1.84 11.88
N VAL A 83 1.48 1.49 12.75
CA VAL A 83 0.20 2.20 12.92
C VAL A 83 0.43 3.63 13.37
N ALA A 84 1.29 3.84 14.36
CA ALA A 84 1.63 5.18 14.85
C ALA A 84 2.26 6.04 13.74
N LYS A 85 3.19 5.49 12.94
CA LYS A 85 3.81 6.18 11.79
C LYS A 85 2.78 6.57 10.74
N ARG A 86 1.82 5.68 10.42
CA ARG A 86 0.72 5.96 9.49
C ARG A 86 -0.15 7.11 9.99
N ILE A 87 -0.61 7.07 11.24
CA ILE A 87 -1.45 8.13 11.83
C ILE A 87 -0.68 9.46 11.89
N ALA A 88 0.59 9.44 12.30
CA ALA A 88 1.44 10.62 12.31
C ALA A 88 1.61 11.24 10.92
N ALA A 89 1.70 10.43 9.86
CA ALA A 89 1.75 10.93 8.48
C ALA A 89 0.45 11.63 8.07
N PHE A 90 -0.71 11.13 8.49
CA PHE A 90 -2.00 11.81 8.25
C PHE A 90 -2.11 13.13 9.01
N ILE A 91 -1.70 13.16 10.27
CA ILE A 91 -1.66 14.41 11.06
C ILE A 91 -0.72 15.43 10.40
N ARG A 92 0.45 14.98 9.93
CA ARG A 92 1.37 15.83 9.18
C ARG A 92 0.71 16.37 7.91
N LEU A 93 0.07 15.51 7.11
CA LEU A 93 -0.65 15.92 5.90
C LEU A 93 -1.72 16.99 6.20
N GLN A 94 -2.50 16.82 7.27
CA GLN A 94 -3.51 17.81 7.68
C GLN A 94 -2.90 19.16 8.06
N ARG A 95 -1.75 19.16 8.73
CA ARG A 95 -1.05 20.38 9.18
C ARG A 95 -0.26 21.08 8.07
N THR A 96 0.27 20.35 7.10
CA THR A 96 1.04 20.91 5.99
C THR A 96 0.13 21.77 5.11
N LYS A 97 0.57 23.00 4.78
CA LYS A 97 -0.17 23.90 3.87
C LYS A 97 -0.28 23.28 2.49
N ARG A 98 -1.38 23.54 1.77
CA ARG A 98 -1.64 22.93 0.45
C ARG A 98 -0.50 23.13 -0.54
N ALA A 99 0.08 24.32 -0.60
CA ALA A 99 1.21 24.64 -1.48
C ALA A 99 2.50 23.86 -1.16
N GLU A 100 2.63 23.31 0.06
CA GLU A 100 3.80 22.54 0.51
C GLU A 100 3.53 21.01 0.47
N ARG A 101 2.32 20.58 0.07
CA ARG A 101 1.96 19.15 0.01
C ARG A 101 2.46 18.54 -1.29
N ASN A 102 3.33 17.55 -1.17
CA ASN A 102 3.76 16.72 -2.29
C ASN A 102 2.78 15.56 -2.47
N LEU A 103 2.09 15.54 -3.60
CA LEU A 103 1.13 14.50 -3.96
C LEU A 103 1.69 13.65 -5.10
N ALA A 104 1.49 12.33 -5.02
CA ALA A 104 1.78 11.41 -6.08
C ALA A 104 0.46 10.84 -6.63
N ILE A 105 0.28 10.90 -7.95
CA ILE A 105 -0.82 10.25 -8.66
C ILE A 105 -0.23 9.01 -9.33
N LEU A 106 -0.68 7.83 -8.91
CA LEU A 106 -0.24 6.56 -9.48
C LEU A 106 -1.24 6.11 -10.53
N ILE A 107 -0.77 5.92 -11.76
CA ILE A 107 -1.57 5.46 -12.89
C ILE A 107 -1.14 4.01 -13.17
N PRO A 108 -2.09 3.05 -13.20
CA PRO A 108 -1.76 1.68 -13.54
C PRO A 108 -1.28 1.60 -14.98
N ASP A 109 -0.22 0.85 -15.23
CA ASP A 109 0.29 0.60 -16.57
C ASP A 109 0.46 -0.90 -16.80
N TYR A 110 0.16 -1.33 -18.02
CA TYR A 110 0.21 -2.72 -18.45
C TYR A 110 1.05 -2.80 -19.71
N PRO A 111 2.39 -2.84 -19.59
CA PRO A 111 3.30 -2.76 -20.73
C PRO A 111 3.10 -3.88 -21.75
N SER A 112 2.68 -5.06 -21.27
CA SER A 112 2.38 -6.23 -22.12
C SER A 112 1.06 -6.13 -22.89
N ALA A 113 0.26 -5.07 -22.70
CA ALA A 113 -1.01 -4.86 -23.36
C ALA A 113 -1.10 -3.43 -23.94
N PRO A 114 -0.67 -3.23 -25.21
CA PRO A 114 -0.68 -1.93 -25.86
C PRO A 114 -2.05 -1.25 -25.77
N GLY A 115 -2.06 0.04 -25.44
CA GLY A 115 -3.29 0.82 -25.26
C GLY A 115 -3.98 0.68 -23.90
N ARG A 116 -3.39 -0.05 -22.94
CA ARG A 116 -3.90 -0.16 -21.55
C ARG A 116 -3.18 0.73 -20.53
N THR A 117 -2.35 1.66 -20.95
CA THR A 117 -1.79 2.66 -20.04
C THR A 117 -2.89 3.51 -19.43
N GLY A 118 -2.96 3.53 -18.10
CA GLY A 118 -4.06 4.16 -17.37
C GLY A 118 -5.40 3.44 -17.52
N TYR A 119 -5.42 2.15 -17.82
CA TYR A 119 -6.68 1.42 -17.87
C TYR A 119 -7.30 1.25 -16.47
N ALA A 120 -8.48 1.84 -16.27
CA ALA A 120 -9.34 1.59 -15.12
C ALA A 120 -10.78 1.39 -15.59
N VAL A 121 -11.46 0.36 -15.07
CA VAL A 121 -12.79 -0.03 -15.52
C VAL A 121 -13.79 1.10 -15.28
N GLY A 122 -14.42 1.58 -16.35
CA GLY A 122 -15.45 2.62 -16.30
C GLY A 122 -14.93 4.04 -16.08
N LEU A 123 -13.62 4.28 -16.17
CA LEU A 123 -13.00 5.59 -15.93
C LEU A 123 -12.06 5.99 -17.07
N ASP A 124 -12.25 7.20 -17.60
CA ASP A 124 -11.25 7.85 -18.46
C ASP A 124 -10.15 8.44 -17.57
N VAL A 125 -9.12 7.63 -17.28
CA VAL A 125 -8.06 8.00 -16.34
C VAL A 125 -7.28 9.23 -16.80
N PRO A 126 -6.78 9.33 -18.04
CA PRO A 126 -6.06 10.53 -18.47
C PRO A 126 -6.88 11.82 -18.31
N SER A 127 -8.14 11.82 -18.74
CA SER A 127 -9.02 12.98 -18.59
C SER A 127 -9.31 13.29 -17.11
N SER A 128 -9.51 12.26 -16.29
CA SER A 128 -9.75 12.42 -14.85
C SER A 128 -8.53 13.00 -14.13
N VAL A 129 -7.31 12.58 -14.51
CA VAL A 129 -6.07 13.13 -13.95
C VAL A 129 -5.91 14.60 -14.31
N LEU A 130 -6.21 15.01 -15.55
CA LEU A 130 -6.18 16.42 -15.92
C LEU A 130 -7.17 17.24 -15.10
N ALA A 131 -8.41 16.77 -14.94
CA ALA A 131 -9.40 17.41 -14.09
C ALA A 131 -8.90 17.56 -12.65
N MET A 132 -8.36 16.48 -12.06
CA MET A 132 -7.78 16.52 -10.72
C MET A 132 -6.62 17.51 -10.60
N LEU A 133 -5.74 17.62 -11.59
CA LEU A 133 -4.63 18.57 -11.58
C LEU A 133 -5.12 20.02 -11.61
N HIS A 134 -6.16 20.32 -12.39
CA HIS A 134 -6.80 21.63 -12.40
C HIS A 134 -7.46 21.95 -11.06
N ASP A 135 -8.25 21.02 -10.49
CA ASP A 135 -8.88 21.18 -9.18
C ASP A 135 -7.84 21.43 -8.08
N LEU A 136 -6.75 20.64 -8.07
CA LEU A 136 -5.67 20.82 -7.10
C LEU A 136 -5.02 22.20 -7.23
N LYS A 137 -4.77 22.67 -8.46
CA LYS A 137 -4.22 24.01 -8.70
C LYS A 137 -5.15 25.09 -8.17
N GLU A 138 -6.45 25.02 -8.46
CA GLU A 138 -7.46 25.97 -7.98
C GLU A 138 -7.56 25.97 -6.45
N GLN A 139 -7.38 24.82 -5.81
CA GLN A 139 -7.39 24.69 -4.35
C GLN A 139 -6.09 25.18 -3.67
N GLY A 140 -5.10 25.65 -4.44
CA GLY A 140 -3.84 26.23 -3.94
C GLY A 140 -2.72 25.22 -3.69
N TYR A 141 -2.77 24.05 -4.32
CA TYR A 141 -1.62 23.15 -4.38
C TYR A 141 -0.61 23.63 -5.42
N ALA A 142 0.67 23.31 -5.19
CA ALA A 142 1.73 23.62 -6.14
C ALA A 142 1.66 22.65 -7.34
N VAL A 143 0.90 23.04 -8.37
CA VAL A 143 0.75 22.29 -9.62
C VAL A 143 1.12 23.18 -10.80
N GLU A 144 2.18 22.82 -11.49
CA GLU A 144 2.72 23.52 -12.67
C GLU A 144 2.78 22.59 -13.87
N GLY A 145 2.88 23.15 -15.08
CA GLY A 145 3.09 22.35 -16.30
C GLY A 145 1.98 21.34 -16.63
N ILE A 146 0.72 21.62 -16.28
CA ILE A 146 -0.41 20.72 -16.58
C ILE A 146 -0.48 20.47 -18.11
N PRO A 147 -0.45 19.20 -18.56
CA PRO A 147 -0.55 18.86 -19.98
C PRO A 147 -1.86 19.36 -20.60
N GLN A 148 -1.82 19.75 -21.88
CA GLN A 148 -2.96 20.37 -22.56
C GLN A 148 -4.02 19.36 -23.03
N SER A 149 -3.71 18.06 -23.02
CA SER A 149 -4.62 17.03 -23.47
C SER A 149 -4.29 15.67 -22.83
N PRO A 150 -5.27 14.73 -22.78
CA PRO A 150 -5.04 13.35 -22.37
C PRO A 150 -3.84 12.71 -23.06
N ARG A 151 -3.67 12.94 -24.36
CA ARG A 151 -2.55 12.40 -25.13
C ARG A 151 -1.22 13.01 -24.68
N ALA A 152 -1.18 14.33 -24.48
CA ALA A 152 0.03 15.01 -24.01
C ALA A 152 0.44 14.56 -22.59
N LEU A 153 -0.52 14.20 -21.73
CA LEU A 153 -0.24 13.59 -20.44
C LEU A 153 0.42 12.22 -20.59
N LEU A 154 -0.14 11.34 -21.43
CA LEU A 154 0.44 10.02 -21.68
C LEU A 154 1.83 10.11 -22.31
N ASP A 155 2.01 10.98 -23.31
CA ASP A 155 3.31 11.23 -23.94
C ASP A 155 4.35 11.71 -22.91
N ALA A 156 3.95 12.55 -21.94
CA ALA A 156 4.84 13.01 -20.88
C ALA A 156 5.26 11.91 -19.90
N LEU A 157 4.42 10.88 -19.70
CA LEU A 157 4.70 9.74 -18.82
C LEU A 157 5.64 8.72 -19.49
N GLU A 158 5.57 8.56 -20.81
CA GLU A 158 6.42 7.64 -21.57
C GLU A 158 7.91 8.04 -21.54
N VAL A 159 8.22 9.34 -21.42
CA VAL A 159 9.60 9.87 -21.40
C VAL A 159 10.25 9.72 -20.01
N GLY A 160 10.00 8.59 -19.32
CA GLY A 160 10.38 8.33 -17.92
C GLY A 160 11.67 9.04 -17.48
N ARG A 161 11.53 10.05 -16.61
CA ARG A 161 12.64 10.95 -16.25
C ARG A 161 13.39 10.56 -14.97
N HIS A 162 12.91 9.55 -14.25
CA HIS A 162 13.45 9.19 -12.94
C HIS A 162 14.00 7.76 -13.02
N GLU A 163 15.31 7.67 -12.91
CA GLU A 163 16.04 6.40 -12.79
C GLU A 163 16.43 6.23 -11.31
N LEU A 164 16.34 4.99 -10.81
CA LEU A 164 16.89 4.63 -9.51
C LEU A 164 18.24 3.94 -9.74
N SER A 165 19.32 4.50 -9.19
CA SER A 165 20.63 3.88 -9.34
C SER A 165 20.65 2.50 -8.65
N SER A 166 21.50 1.59 -9.14
CA SER A 166 21.65 0.27 -8.51
C SER A 166 22.11 0.38 -7.06
N GLU A 167 23.00 1.34 -6.76
CA GLU A 167 23.45 1.63 -5.40
C GLU A 167 22.30 2.07 -4.50
N ASP A 168 21.45 3.00 -4.97
CA ASP A 168 20.28 3.46 -4.21
C ASP A 168 19.26 2.34 -4.02
N TYR A 169 19.03 1.51 -5.05
CA TYR A 169 18.16 0.34 -4.95
C TYR A 169 18.66 -0.65 -3.89
N LEU A 170 19.94 -1.02 -3.93
CA LEU A 170 20.54 -1.96 -2.97
C LEU A 170 20.53 -1.38 -1.54
N ARG A 171 20.78 -0.08 -1.39
CA ARG A 171 20.70 0.59 -0.09
C ARG A 171 19.27 0.54 0.49
N LEU A 172 18.26 0.81 -0.34
CA LEU A 172 16.85 0.76 0.08
C LEU A 172 16.38 -0.67 0.33
N SER A 173 16.81 -1.64 -0.46
CA SER A 173 16.40 -3.04 -0.31
C SER A 173 16.97 -3.67 0.96
N ALA A 174 18.11 -3.18 1.46
CA ALA A 174 18.72 -3.63 2.72
C ALA A 174 17.86 -3.31 3.96
N GLU A 175 16.91 -2.37 3.87
CA GLU A 175 15.98 -2.06 4.97
C GLU A 175 14.80 -3.04 5.06
N LEU A 176 14.62 -3.92 4.07
CA LEU A 176 13.52 -4.88 4.03
C LEU A 176 13.77 -6.07 4.97
N PRO A 177 12.72 -6.68 5.53
CA PRO A 177 12.85 -7.96 6.22
C PRO A 177 13.51 -9.00 5.32
N GLU A 178 14.44 -9.77 5.88
CA GLU A 178 15.27 -10.74 5.14
C GLU A 178 14.41 -11.72 4.30
N GLY A 179 13.29 -12.20 4.86
CA GLY A 179 12.37 -13.08 4.14
C GLY A 179 11.76 -12.43 2.88
N ALA A 180 11.41 -11.15 2.94
CA ALA A 180 10.87 -10.42 1.78
C ALA A 180 11.95 -10.18 0.73
N HIS A 181 13.15 -9.78 1.16
CA HIS A 181 14.30 -9.58 0.29
C HIS A 181 14.67 -10.87 -0.45
N ASN A 182 14.73 -12.00 0.26
CA ASN A 182 15.04 -13.31 -0.31
C ASN A 182 13.94 -13.79 -1.26
N ALA A 183 12.66 -13.55 -0.95
CA ALA A 183 11.56 -13.89 -1.84
C ALA A 183 11.64 -13.14 -3.17
N VAL A 184 11.96 -11.84 -3.14
CA VAL A 184 12.17 -11.04 -4.36
C VAL A 184 13.35 -11.59 -5.16
N ARG A 185 14.50 -11.85 -4.52
CA ARG A 185 15.67 -12.40 -5.22
C ARG A 185 15.44 -13.79 -5.80
N ALA A 186 14.68 -14.64 -5.11
CA ALA A 186 14.34 -15.98 -5.59
C ALA A 186 13.42 -15.93 -6.82
N ALA A 187 12.48 -14.99 -6.85
CA ALA A 187 11.56 -14.83 -7.98
C ALA A 187 12.21 -14.14 -9.20
N TRP A 188 13.13 -13.20 -8.96
CA TRP A 188 13.58 -12.24 -9.98
C TRP A 188 15.09 -12.20 -10.23
N GLY A 189 15.92 -12.87 -9.41
CA GLY A 189 17.38 -12.84 -9.49
C GLY A 189 18.03 -11.71 -8.68
N SER A 190 19.35 -11.56 -8.81
CA SER A 190 20.08 -10.42 -8.21
C SER A 190 19.94 -9.18 -9.08
N ALA A 191 19.82 -8.00 -8.46
CA ALA A 191 19.86 -6.73 -9.17
C ALA A 191 21.19 -6.51 -9.92
N GLU A 192 22.26 -7.16 -9.48
CA GLU A 192 23.59 -7.09 -10.09
C GLU A 192 23.71 -7.96 -11.37
N ASP A 193 22.88 -9.00 -11.51
CA ASP A 193 22.98 -9.98 -12.61
C ASP A 193 22.21 -9.53 -13.87
N GLN A 194 21.28 -8.57 -13.73
CA GLN A 194 20.37 -8.12 -14.81
C GLN A 194 20.41 -6.60 -15.04
N ILE A 195 21.57 -5.97 -14.81
CA ILE A 195 21.77 -4.53 -15.03
C ILE A 195 21.66 -4.24 -16.54
N GLY A 196 20.50 -3.74 -16.97
CA GLY A 196 20.26 -3.33 -18.36
C GLY A 196 18.80 -3.35 -18.82
N LEU A 197 17.90 -3.98 -18.07
CA LEU A 197 16.49 -4.00 -18.43
C LEU A 197 15.84 -2.63 -18.16
N ARG A 198 15.81 -1.80 -19.20
CA ARG A 198 14.82 -0.71 -19.38
C ARG A 198 13.40 -1.25 -19.60
N GLU A 199 13.27 -2.56 -19.73
CA GLU A 199 12.00 -3.25 -19.88
C GLU A 199 11.52 -3.72 -18.51
N ALA A 200 10.31 -3.32 -18.15
CA ALA A 200 9.63 -3.92 -17.00
C ALA A 200 9.64 -5.45 -17.19
N PRO A 201 10.08 -6.23 -16.18
CA PRO A 201 9.99 -7.67 -16.29
C PRO A 201 8.53 -8.06 -16.55
N LEU A 202 8.31 -9.12 -17.35
CA LEU A 202 6.98 -9.73 -17.54
C LEU A 202 6.30 -9.83 -16.17
N SER A 203 5.08 -9.31 -16.06
CA SER A 203 4.34 -9.20 -14.80
C SER A 203 4.42 -10.49 -13.95
N VAL A 204 5.05 -10.39 -12.77
CA VAL A 204 5.06 -11.30 -11.59
C VAL A 204 3.67 -11.67 -11.07
N LEU A 205 2.68 -10.81 -11.35
CA LEU A 205 1.33 -11.08 -10.89
C LEU A 205 0.75 -12.11 -11.85
N PRO A 206 0.43 -13.33 -11.38
CA PRO A 206 -0.28 -14.29 -12.21
C PRO A 206 -1.53 -13.60 -12.70
N ASP A 207 -1.56 -13.44 -14.01
CA ASP A 207 -2.69 -12.99 -14.76
C ASP A 207 -3.92 -13.78 -14.28
N ILE A 208 -4.88 -13.07 -13.68
CA ILE A 208 -6.22 -13.59 -13.42
C ILE A 208 -7.01 -13.72 -14.74
N SER A 209 -6.41 -13.41 -15.89
CA SER A 209 -6.94 -13.72 -17.21
C SER A 209 -6.35 -15.02 -17.77
N PRO A 210 -7.18 -15.97 -18.23
CA PRO A 210 -6.71 -17.28 -18.66
C PRO A 210 -6.09 -17.25 -20.06
N SER A 211 -4.97 -17.98 -20.15
CA SER A 211 -4.54 -18.81 -21.28
C SER A 211 -3.87 -18.19 -22.51
N ARG A 212 -2.58 -18.58 -22.66
CA ARG A 212 -1.80 -18.87 -23.88
C ARG A 212 -1.45 -17.66 -24.78
N GLY A 213 -0.28 -17.59 -25.39
CA GLY A 213 0.80 -18.56 -25.52
C GLY A 213 2.05 -17.86 -26.06
N GLU A 214 3.14 -18.61 -26.00
CA GLU A 214 4.45 -18.32 -26.54
C GLU A 214 4.42 -17.62 -27.90
N ILE A 215 5.40 -16.75 -28.16
CA ILE A 215 6.37 -16.89 -29.25
C ILE A 215 7.68 -16.21 -28.80
N ILE A 216 8.76 -16.99 -28.83
CA ILE A 216 10.15 -16.57 -29.04
C ILE A 216 10.43 -16.90 -30.53
N PRO A 217 11.27 -16.18 -31.28
CA PRO A 217 11.57 -14.75 -31.33
C PRO A 217 10.77 -14.00 -32.42
#